data_AF-A0A382D7L1-F1
#
_entry.id   AF-A0A382D7L1-F1
#
_cell.length_a   1.000
_cell.length_b   1.000
_cell.length_c   1.000
_cell.angle_alpha   90.00
_cell.angle_beta   90.00
_cell.angle_gamma   90.00
#
_symmetry.space_group_name_H-M   'P 1'
#
loop_
_entity.id
_entity.type
_entity.pdbx_description
1 polymer ?
#
loop_
_entity_poly.entity_id
_entity_poly.type
_entity_poly.pdbx_seq_one_letter_code
_entity_poly.pdbx_strand_id
1 'polypeptide(L)'
;MSNILIIKHGSLGDIVQISGVLRDIRESHNDKKIFILTTLPYIELLSRCSYLDGVLLDKRLSRWNIYYLLKLKKMLEKYNFSHIYDLQNSSRTSFYRKYLFKNSIWSSTETTLKKG
;
A
#
# COMPACT_ATOMS: atom_id res chain seq x y z
N MET A 1 -8.43 -16.21 -3.90
CA MET A 1 -8.24 -15.39 -2.68
C MET A 1 -7.80 -14.00 -3.10
N SER A 2 -8.34 -12.96 -2.46
CA SER A 2 -8.38 -11.59 -2.98
C SER A 2 -7.82 -10.65 -1.91
N ASN A 3 -6.50 -10.45 -1.89
CA ASN A 3 -5.83 -9.72 -0.81
C ASN A 3 -5.90 -8.21 -1.03
N ILE A 4 -5.77 -7.46 0.07
CA ILE A 4 -5.76 -5.99 0.06
C ILE A 4 -4.35 -5.48 0.31
N LEU A 5 -3.95 -4.48 -0.46
CA LEU A 5 -2.75 -3.71 -0.21
C LEU A 5 -3.10 -2.27 0.18
N ILE A 6 -2.50 -1.78 1.25
CA ILE A 6 -2.50 -0.38 1.63
C ILE A 6 -1.11 0.17 1.29
N ILE A 7 -1.03 1.33 0.67
CA ILE A 7 0.25 1.99 0.40
C ILE A 7 0.32 3.26 1.22
N LYS A 8 1.25 3.31 2.17
CA LYS A 8 1.56 4.53 2.92
C LYS A 8 3.05 4.66 3.16
N HIS A 9 3.58 5.76 2.65
CA HIS A 9 4.92 6.24 2.95
C HIS A 9 4.76 7.55 3.73
N GLY A 10 5.80 8.05 4.38
CA GLY A 10 5.71 9.38 4.99
C GLY A 10 6.53 9.55 6.25
N SER A 11 6.21 10.63 6.96
CA SER A 11 6.71 10.90 8.29
C SER A 11 6.03 9.98 9.33
N LEU A 12 6.53 9.98 10.56
CA LEU A 12 5.87 9.28 11.66
C LEU A 12 4.44 9.80 11.89
N GLY A 13 4.25 11.12 11.80
CA GLY A 13 2.92 11.74 11.93
C GLY A 13 1.93 11.21 10.91
N ASP A 14 2.34 11.11 9.64
CA ASP A 14 1.52 10.55 8.57
C ASP A 14 1.13 9.08 8.83
N ILE A 15 2.05 8.29 9.39
CA ILE A 15 1.83 6.86 9.67
C ILE A 15 0.87 6.69 10.85
N VAL A 16 0.98 7.51 11.89
CA VAL A 16 0.08 7.44 13.06
C VAL A 16 -1.33 7.91 12.68
N GLN A 17 -1.44 8.94 11.84
CA GLN A 17 -2.73 9.51 11.42
C GLN A 17 -3.61 8.53 10.63
N ILE A 18 -3.02 7.55 9.92
CA ILE A 18 -3.81 6.57 9.16
C ILE A 18 -4.39 5.44 10.03
N SER A 19 -4.13 5.41 11.34
CA SER A 19 -4.60 4.33 12.24
C SER A 19 -6.11 4.10 12.19
N GLY A 20 -6.92 5.17 12.18
CA GLY A 20 -8.37 5.07 12.01
C GLY A 20 -8.75 4.40 10.68
N VAL A 21 -8.12 4.82 9.59
CA VAL A 21 -8.36 4.22 8.25
C VAL A 21 -7.96 2.74 8.21
N LEU A 22 -6.86 2.34 8.88
CA LEU A 22 -6.47 0.93 8.97
C LEU A 22 -7.53 0.09 9.66
N ARG A 23 -8.11 0.62 10.75
CA ARG A 23 -9.20 -0.02 11.47
C ARG A 23 -10.44 -0.15 10.60
N ASP A 24 -10.86 0.92 9.93
CA ASP A 24 -12.06 0.92 9.08
C ASP A 24 -11.93 -0.09 7.93
N ILE A 25 -10.75 -0.20 7.30
CA ILE A 25 -10.49 -1.19 6.25
C ILE A 25 -10.55 -2.61 6.82
N ARG A 26 -10.00 -2.86 8.01
CA ARG A 26 -10.10 -4.18 8.66
C ARG A 26 -11.54 -4.55 8.97
N GLU A 27 -12.30 -3.64 9.56
CA GLU A 27 -13.71 -3.89 9.91
C GLU A 27 -14.57 -4.12 8.66
N SER A 28 -14.26 -3.43 7.56
CA SER A 28 -14.95 -3.60 6.26
C SER A 28 -14.58 -4.88 5.51
N HIS A 29 -13.41 -5.47 5.79
CA HIS A 29 -12.88 -6.64 5.07
C HIS A 29 -12.30 -7.67 6.05
N ASN A 30 -13.17 -8.21 6.90
CA ASN A 30 -12.80 -9.17 7.94
C ASN A 30 -12.32 -10.53 7.39
N ASP A 31 -12.66 -10.88 6.15
CA ASP A 31 -12.37 -12.15 5.49
C ASP A 31 -11.08 -12.12 4.63
N LYS A 32 -10.46 -10.94 4.47
CA LYS A 32 -9.31 -10.73 3.60
C LYS A 32 -8.03 -10.48 4.37
N LYS A 33 -6.92 -10.87 3.76
CA LYS A 33 -5.61 -10.47 4.25
C LYS A 33 -5.28 -9.05 3.80
N ILE A 34 -4.86 -8.22 4.74
CA ILE A 34 -4.55 -6.80 4.56
C ILE A 34 -3.06 -6.61 4.81
N PHE A 35 -2.37 -6.12 3.80
CA PHE A 35 -0.94 -5.82 3.86
C PHE A 35 -0.74 -4.32 3.72
N ILE A 36 0.35 -3.79 4.31
CA ILE A 36 0.78 -2.40 4.08
C ILE A 36 2.16 -2.36 3.44
N LEU A 37 2.32 -1.55 2.39
CA LEU A 37 3.61 -1.21 1.80
C LEU A 37 4.12 0.11 2.39
N THR A 38 5.27 0.05 3.06
CA THR A 38 5.86 1.20 3.77
C THR A 38 7.39 1.20 3.74
N THR A 39 8.02 2.21 4.35
CA THR A 39 9.48 2.33 4.45
C THR A 39 10.06 1.64 5.70
N LEU A 40 11.36 1.33 5.64
CA LEU A 40 12.11 0.62 6.68
C LEU A 40 11.86 1.08 8.13
N PRO A 41 11.83 2.39 8.46
CA PRO A 41 11.66 2.83 9.84
C PRO A 41 10.34 2.41 10.51
N TYR A 42 9.31 2.07 9.72
CA TYR A 42 7.97 1.79 10.25
C TYR A 42 7.60 0.31 10.18
N ILE A 43 8.51 -0.55 9.71
CA ILE A 43 8.25 -1.99 9.61
C ILE A 43 7.88 -2.56 10.98
N GLU A 44 8.69 -2.28 12.01
CA GLU A 44 8.47 -2.81 13.35
C GLU A 44 7.18 -2.26 13.99
N LEU A 45 6.95 -0.95 13.87
CA LEU A 45 5.76 -0.29 14.38
C LEU A 45 4.48 -0.90 13.77
N LEU A 46 4.43 -0.99 12.44
CA LEU A 46 3.24 -1.48 11.74
C LEU A 46 3.08 -2.99 11.84
N SER A 47 4.16 -3.74 12.09
CA SER A 47 4.07 -5.20 12.35
C SER A 47 3.35 -5.52 13.67
N ARG A 48 3.29 -4.56 14.60
CA ARG A 48 2.55 -4.70 15.87
C ARG A 48 1.08 -4.24 15.76
N CYS A 49 0.65 -3.74 14.60
CA CYS A 49 -0.72 -3.27 14.38
C CYS A 49 -1.66 -4.44 14.10
N SER A 50 -2.66 -4.64 14.94
CA SER A 50 -3.63 -5.76 14.83
C SER A 50 -4.54 -5.69 13.61
N TYR A 51 -4.58 -4.55 12.91
CA TYR A 51 -5.42 -4.38 11.72
C TYR A 51 -4.75 -4.93 10.44
N LEU A 52 -3.45 -5.23 10.50
CA LEU A 52 -2.64 -5.67 9.37
C LEU A 52 -2.19 -7.12 9.56
N ASP A 53 -2.23 -7.91 8.47
CA ASP A 53 -1.68 -9.27 8.45
C ASP A 53 -0.21 -9.32 8.05
N GLY A 54 0.30 -8.24 7.43
CA GLY A 54 1.69 -8.19 7.03
C GLY A 54 2.15 -6.82 6.59
N VAL A 55 3.45 -6.59 6.76
CA VAL A 55 4.12 -5.36 6.36
C VAL A 55 5.15 -5.67 5.29
N LEU A 56 5.06 -4.94 4.17
CA LEU A 56 5.93 -5.05 3.02
C LEU A 56 6.85 -3.82 2.95
N LEU A 57 8.12 -4.08 2.61
CA LEU A 57 9.14 -3.03 2.53
C LEU A 57 9.24 -2.45 1.11
N ASP A 58 9.06 -1.14 1.01
CA ASP A 58 9.47 -0.31 -0.10
C ASP A 58 10.69 0.53 0.32
N LYS A 59 11.86 0.26 -0.30
CA LYS A 59 13.09 1.04 -0.10
C LYS A 59 13.04 2.41 -0.76
N ARG A 60 12.02 2.69 -1.57
CA ARG A 60 11.79 3.92 -2.34
C ARG A 60 12.97 4.38 -3.17
N LEU A 61 13.75 3.42 -3.70
CA LEU A 61 14.82 3.73 -4.63
C LEU A 61 14.26 4.43 -5.88
N SER A 62 15.15 5.11 -6.60
CA SER A 62 14.82 5.87 -7.80
C SER A 62 13.98 5.05 -8.79
N ARG A 63 13.04 5.71 -9.47
CA ARG A 63 12.21 5.10 -10.53
C ARG A 63 13.05 4.70 -11.76
N TRP A 64 14.28 5.18 -11.86
CA TRP A 64 15.26 4.75 -12.85
C TRP A 64 15.96 3.43 -12.49
N ASN A 65 15.83 2.96 -11.24
CA ASN A 65 16.39 1.69 -10.82
C ASN A 65 15.45 0.54 -11.23
N ILE A 66 15.57 0.12 -12.48
CA ILE A 66 14.72 -0.92 -13.09
C ILE A 66 14.86 -2.25 -12.33
N TYR A 67 16.07 -2.64 -11.92
CA TYR A 67 16.30 -3.88 -11.17
C TYR A 67 15.50 -3.89 -9.85
N TYR A 68 15.54 -2.78 -9.11
CA TYR A 68 14.75 -2.61 -7.91
C TYR A 68 13.24 -2.72 -8.18
N LEU A 69 12.75 -2.01 -9.21
CA LEU A 69 11.33 -2.02 -9.55
C LEU A 69 10.83 -3.40 -9.97
N LEU A 70 11.63 -4.16 -10.74
CA LEU A 70 11.31 -5.54 -11.10
C LEU A 70 11.27 -6.45 -9.88
N LYS A 71 12.20 -6.28 -8.93
CA LYS A 71 12.19 -7.03 -7.67
C LYS A 71 10.96 -6.68 -6.81
N LEU A 72 10.63 -5.40 -6.71
CA LEU A 72 9.45 -4.92 -5.99
C LEU A 72 8.17 -5.48 -6.62
N LYS A 73 8.04 -5.41 -7.94
CA LYS A 73 6.92 -5.98 -8.69
C LYS A 73 6.75 -7.48 -8.42
N LYS A 74 7.83 -8.26 -8.62
CA LYS A 74 7.82 -9.72 -8.38
C LYS A 74 7.47 -10.08 -6.94
N MET A 75 7.85 -9.26 -5.97
CA MET A 75 7.46 -9.47 -4.57
C MET A 75 5.96 -9.24 -4.40
N LEU A 76 5.42 -8.15 -4.94
CA LEU A 76 4.01 -7.77 -4.81
C LEU A 76 3.06 -8.75 -5.53
N GLU A 77 3.47 -9.26 -6.70
CA GLU A 77 2.69 -10.22 -7.48
C GLU A 77 2.40 -11.53 -6.74
N LYS A 78 3.28 -11.95 -5.80
CA LYS A 78 3.09 -13.17 -5.01
C LYS A 78 1.86 -13.14 -4.10
N TYR A 79 1.36 -11.95 -3.79
CA TYR A 79 0.27 -11.78 -2.83
C TYR A 79 -1.10 -11.65 -3.50
N ASN A 80 -1.20 -11.61 -4.84
CA ASN A 80 -2.47 -11.54 -5.57
C ASN A 80 -3.42 -10.44 -5.03
N PHE A 81 -2.91 -9.20 -4.99
CA PHE A 81 -3.70 -8.04 -4.54
C PHE A 81 -4.79 -7.66 -5.54
N SER A 82 -6.04 -7.73 -5.11
CA SER A 82 -7.19 -7.34 -5.92
C SER A 82 -7.61 -5.89 -5.69
N HIS A 83 -7.38 -5.37 -4.48
CA HIS A 83 -7.74 -4.02 -4.08
C HIS A 83 -6.52 -3.32 -3.50
N ILE A 84 -6.33 -2.07 -3.88
CA ILE A 84 -5.22 -1.24 -3.43
C ILE A 84 -5.77 0.09 -2.92
N TYR A 85 -5.52 0.39 -1.65
CA TYR A 85 -5.78 1.68 -1.04
C TYR A 85 -4.48 2.51 -1.05
N ASP A 86 -4.40 3.48 -1.95
CA ASP A 86 -3.30 4.45 -1.97
C ASP A 86 -3.61 5.61 -1.04
N LEU A 87 -3.20 5.45 0.23
CA LEU A 87 -3.29 6.50 1.24
C LEU A 87 -2.14 7.50 1.13
N GLN A 88 -1.23 7.31 0.18
CA GLN A 88 -0.08 8.19 -0.04
C GLN A 88 -0.35 9.28 -1.07
N ASN A 89 -1.11 8.97 -2.13
CA ASN A 89 -1.52 9.93 -3.16
C ASN A 89 -0.35 10.73 -3.77
N SER A 90 0.75 10.05 -4.09
CA SER A 90 1.96 10.70 -4.60
C SER A 90 2.23 10.33 -6.06
N SER A 91 3.00 11.17 -6.76
CA SER A 91 3.44 10.86 -8.13
C SER A 91 4.16 9.51 -8.25
N ARG A 92 4.80 9.04 -7.18
CA ARG A 92 5.43 7.71 -7.09
C ARG A 92 4.40 6.59 -6.98
N THR A 93 3.35 6.74 -6.19
CA THR A 93 2.33 5.69 -6.09
C THR A 93 1.44 5.64 -7.34
N SER A 94 1.23 6.78 -8.01
CA SER A 94 0.67 6.82 -9.38
C SER A 94 1.53 6.04 -10.39
N PHE A 95 2.86 6.06 -10.25
CA PHE A 95 3.75 5.20 -11.04
C PHE A 95 3.48 3.73 -10.78
N TYR A 96 3.40 3.35 -9.50
CA TYR A 96 3.19 1.97 -9.10
C TYR A 96 1.89 1.45 -9.67
N ARG A 97 0.81 2.23 -9.56
CA ARG A 97 -0.48 1.94 -10.19
C ARG A 97 -0.34 1.64 -11.68
N LYS A 98 0.42 2.45 -12.42
CA LYS A 98 0.55 2.32 -13.88
C LYS A 98 1.43 1.15 -14.32
N TYR A 99 2.47 0.81 -13.57
CA TYR A 99 3.54 -0.10 -14.05
C TYR A 99 3.76 -1.37 -13.21
N LEU A 100 3.46 -1.33 -11.90
CA LEU A 100 3.70 -2.45 -11.00
C LEU A 100 2.45 -3.30 -10.76
N PHE A 101 1.26 -2.72 -10.84
CA PHE A 101 -0.01 -3.41 -10.63
C PHE A 101 -0.79 -3.51 -11.93
N LYS A 102 -1.44 -4.66 -12.13
CA LYS A 102 -2.32 -4.91 -13.27
C LYS A 102 -3.64 -5.45 -12.73
N ASN A 103 -4.76 -4.91 -13.21
CA ASN A 103 -6.12 -5.37 -12.91
C ASN A 103 -6.56 -5.28 -11.43
N SER A 104 -5.86 -4.53 -10.58
CA SER A 104 -6.32 -4.25 -9.22
C SER A 104 -7.25 -3.04 -9.19
N ILE A 105 -8.30 -3.08 -8.38
CA ILE A 105 -9.14 -1.92 -8.08
C ILE A 105 -8.31 -0.95 -7.25
N TRP A 106 -8.14 0.27 -7.75
CA TRP A 106 -7.30 1.29 -7.13
C TRP A 106 -8.15 2.40 -6.52
N SER A 107 -8.10 2.53 -5.20
CA SER A 107 -8.77 3.57 -4.42
C SER A 107 -7.76 4.61 -3.97
N SER A 108 -7.88 5.82 -4.49
CA SER A 108 -7.09 7.00 -4.14
C SER A 108 -7.97 8.25 -4.19
N THR A 109 -7.43 9.40 -3.78
CA THR A 109 -8.11 10.71 -3.93
C THR A 109 -8.56 10.92 -5.37
N GLU A 110 -7.70 10.61 -6.35
CA GLU A 110 -7.96 10.78 -7.78
C GLU A 110 -9.10 9.89 -8.30
N THR A 111 -9.27 8.67 -7.76
CA THR A 111 -10.26 7.71 -8.27
C THR A 111 -11.58 7.73 -7.50
N THR A 112 -11.59 8.28 -6.29
CA THR A 112 -12.74 8.15 -5.36
C THR A 112 -13.45 9.48 -5.16
N LEU A 113 -12.73 10.61 -5.14
CA LEU A 113 -13.35 11.91 -4.93
C LEU A 113 -13.80 12.52 -6.25
N LYS A 114 -14.95 13.19 -6.22
CA LYS A 114 -15.40 14.02 -7.34
C LYS A 114 -14.47 15.22 -7.48
N LYS A 115 -14.22 15.66 -8.71
CA LYS A 115 -13.60 16.98 -8.93
C LYS A 115 -14.55 18.03 -8.32
N GLY A 116 -14.00 18.84 -7.41
CA GLY A 116 -14.67 20.02 -6.90
C GLY A 116 -14.82 21.08 -7.97
#